data_AF-A0A3A8SMZ1-F1
#
_entry.id   AF-A0A3A8SMZ1-F1
#
_cell.length_a   1.000
_cell.length_b   1.000
_cell.length_c   1.000
_cell.angle_alpha   90.00
_cell.angle_beta   90.00
_cell.angle_gamma   90.00
#
_symmetry.space_group_name_H-M   'P 1'
#
loop_
_entity.id
_entity.type
_entity.pdbx_description
1 polymer ?
#
loop_
_entity_poly.entity_id
_entity_poly.type
_entity_poly.pdbx_seq_one_letter_code
_entity_poly.pdbx_strand_id
1 'polypeptide(L)' 'MVPLTDHSGLSPERRAALERQLAPLTLLQDVVRWGFASTPPRDVAAVVVQDEFTHDVVLPWEEERYLVFDTT' A
#
# COMPACT_ATOMS: atom_id res chain seq x y z
N MET A 1 -11.57 -1.77 -8.97
CA MET A 1 -10.34 -0.96 -8.95
C MET A 1 -10.39 -0.19 -7.66
N VAL A 2 -9.49 -0.46 -6.71
CA VAL A 2 -9.40 0.30 -5.46
C VAL A 2 -8.84 1.69 -5.80
N PRO A 3 -9.52 2.79 -5.43
CA PRO A 3 -9.03 4.12 -5.75
C PRO A 3 -7.72 4.41 -4.99
N LEU A 4 -6.67 4.84 -5.70
CA LEU A 4 -5.45 5.37 -5.07
C LEU A 4 -5.63 6.86 -4.81
N THR A 5 -5.64 7.24 -3.54
CA THR A 5 -5.58 8.63 -3.10
C THR A 5 -4.13 9.01 -2.82
N ASP A 6 -3.61 10.01 -3.53
CA ASP A 6 -2.23 10.47 -3.35
C ASP A 6 -2.17 11.75 -2.52
N HIS A 7 -1.57 11.64 -1.33
CA HIS A 7 -1.29 12.76 -0.43
C HIS A 7 0.18 13.22 -0.49
N SER A 8 1.00 12.57 -1.33
CA SER A 8 2.45 12.78 -1.42
C SER A 8 2.89 13.56 -2.68
N GLY A 9 1.96 13.89 -3.57
CA GLY A 9 2.23 14.70 -4.76
C GLY A 9 3.07 13.98 -5.80
N LEU A 10 2.75 12.72 -6.10
CA LEU A 10 3.35 11.95 -7.19
C LEU A 10 3.06 12.60 -8.54
N SER A 11 4.03 12.47 -9.45
CA SER A 11 3.77 12.80 -10.85
C SER A 11 2.68 11.87 -11.42
N PRO A 12 1.91 12.32 -12.42
CA PRO A 12 0.88 11.50 -13.05
C PRO A 12 1.40 10.14 -13.54
N GLU A 13 2.62 10.09 -14.07
CA GLU A 13 3.25 8.88 -14.59
C GLU A 13 3.59 7.89 -13.48
N ARG A 14 4.16 8.39 -12.37
CA ARG A 14 4.48 7.56 -11.19
C ARG A 14 3.21 7.04 -10.54
N ARG A 15 2.19 7.89 -10.40
CA ARG A 15 0.87 7.50 -9.88
C ARG A 15 0.26 6.40 -10.73
N ALA A 16 0.21 6.56 -12.06
CA ALA A 16 -0.35 5.55 -12.96
C ALA A 16 0.46 4.24 -12.97
N ALA A 17 1.78 4.31 -12.78
CA ALA A 17 2.62 3.12 -12.61
C ALA A 17 2.33 2.40 -11.29
N LEU A 18 2.13 3.14 -10.20
CA LEU A 18 1.77 2.60 -8.91
C LEU A 18 0.37 1.97 -8.94
N GLU A 19 -0.63 2.66 -9.50
CA GLU A 19 -2.00 2.13 -9.64
C GLU A 19 -2.03 0.77 -10.37
N ARG A 20 -1.22 0.60 -11.42
CA ARG A 20 -1.10 -0.69 -12.12
C ARG A 20 -0.48 -1.80 -11.27
N GLN A 21 0.46 -1.46 -10.40
CA GLN A 21 1.08 -2.42 -9.47
C GLN A 21 0.12 -2.83 -8.35
N LEU A 22 -0.70 -1.89 -7.87
CA LEU A 22 -1.63 -2.11 -6.76
C LEU A 22 -2.97 -2.72 -7.20
N ALA A 23 -3.37 -2.54 -8.47
CA ALA A 23 -4.62 -3.07 -9.03
C ALA A 23 -4.91 -4.57 -8.75
N PRO A 24 -3.93 -5.50 -8.80
CA PRO A 24 -4.17 -6.91 -8.50
C PRO A 24 -4.20 -7.25 -6.99
N LEU A 25 -3.84 -6.31 -6.10
CA LEU A 25 -3.79 -6.54 -4.66
C LEU A 25 -5.19 -6.34 -4.07
N THR A 26 -5.95 -7.42 -3.94
CA THR A 26 -7.35 -7.35 -3.46
C THR A 26 -7.52 -7.85 -2.03
N LEU A 27 -6.52 -8.55 -1.49
CA LEU A 27 -6.51 -9.06 -0.13
C LEU A 27 -5.25 -8.59 0.61
N LEU A 28 -5.32 -8.52 1.94
CA LEU A 28 -4.17 -8.20 2.78
C LEU A 28 -2.98 -9.14 2.53
N GLN A 29 -3.23 -10.43 2.31
CA GLN A 29 -2.17 -11.39 1.99
C GLN A 29 -1.44 -11.05 0.67
N ASP A 30 -2.11 -10.42 -0.29
CA ASP A 30 -1.50 -10.02 -1.56
C ASP A 30 -0.58 -8.82 -1.32
N VAL A 31 -1.01 -7.86 -0.50
CA VAL A 31 -0.21 -6.71 -0.06
C VAL A 31 1.06 -7.16 0.66
N VAL A 32 0.92 -8.06 1.64
CA VAL A 32 2.06 -8.59 2.40
C VAL A 32 3.03 -9.33 1.47
N ARG A 33 2.53 -10.20 0.59
CA ARG A 33 3.38 -10.90 -0.39
C ARG A 33 4.07 -9.94 -1.35
N TRP A 34 3.37 -8.92 -1.84
CA TRP A 34 3.92 -7.89 -2.72
C TRP A 34 5.03 -7.10 -2.03
N GLY A 35 4.84 -6.72 -0.76
CA GLY A 35 5.83 -6.02 0.05
C GLY A 35 7.09 -6.86 0.28
N PHE A 36 6.94 -8.13 0.67
CA PHE A 36 8.08 -9.03 0.88
C PHE A 36 8.81 -9.41 -0.41
N ALA A 37 8.14 -9.37 -1.56
CA ALA A 37 8.74 -9.64 -2.86
C ALA A 37 9.58 -8.47 -3.40
N SER A 38 9.54 -7.29 -2.78
CA SER A 38 10.40 -6.17 -3.21
C SER A 38 11.83 -6.32 -2.71
N THR A 39 12.77 -5.62 -3.36
CA THR A 39 14.17 -5.55 -2.94
C THR A 39 14.56 -4.09 -2.69
N PRO A 40 14.84 -3.68 -1.44
CA PRO A 40 14.71 -4.46 -0.21
C PRO A 40 13.24 -4.84 0.11
N PRO A 41 12.99 -5.88 0.92
CA PRO A 41 11.64 -6.23 1.37
C PRO A 41 11.00 -5.06 2.13
N ARG A 42 9.73 -4.79 1.83
CA ARG A 42 8.91 -3.81 2.55
C ARG A 42 8.05 -4.55 3.57
N ASP A 43 8.50 -4.55 4.82
CA ASP A 43 7.74 -5.11 5.94
C ASP A 43 6.64 -4.15 6.38
N VAL A 44 5.64 -4.64 7.11
CA VAL A 44 4.57 -3.83 7.68
C VAL A 44 5.18 -2.90 8.74
N ALA A 45 5.13 -1.59 8.48
CA ALA A 45 5.62 -0.58 9.41
C ALA A 45 4.67 -0.35 10.57
N ALA A 46 3.36 -0.42 10.31
CA ALA A 46 2.33 -0.28 11.32
C ALA A 46 1.02 -0.95 10.88
N VAL A 47 0.23 -1.37 11.87
CA VAL A 47 -1.19 -1.71 11.70
C VAL A 47 -1.96 -0.76 12.60
N VAL A 48 -2.83 0.06 12.02
CA VAL A 48 -3.68 1.01 12.75
C VAL A 48 -5.08 0.40 12.83
N VAL A 49 -5.52 0.10 14.05
CA VAL A 49 -6.87 -0.40 14.30
C VAL A 49 -7.85 0.77 14.18
N GLN A 50 -8.79 0.70 13.24
CA GLN A 50 -9.86 1.70 13.11
C GLN A 50 -11.07 1.30 13.97
N ASP A 51 -11.48 0.04 13.88
CA ASP A 51 -12.55 -0.57 14.69
C ASP A 51 -12.29 -2.08 14.89
N GLU A 52 -13.29 -2.82 15.38
CA GLU A 52 -13.16 -4.27 15.66
C GLU A 52 -12.88 -5.14 14.42
N PHE A 53 -13.15 -4.64 13.22
CA PHE A 53 -13.02 -5.37 11.96
C PHE A 53 -12.13 -4.66 10.93
N THR A 54 -11.96 -3.34 11.03
CA THR A 54 -11.27 -2.52 10.04
C THR A 54 -9.89 -2.08 10.52
N HIS A 55 -8.88 -2.29 9.67
CA HIS A 55 -7.49 -1.98 9.95
C HIS A 55 -6.82 -1.32 8.75
N ASP A 56 -6.01 -0.29 9.02
CA ASP A 56 -5.12 0.28 8.03
C ASP A 56 -3.74 -0.37 8.17
N VAL A 57 -3.23 -0.91 7.07
CA VAL A 57 -1.90 -1.52 7.03
C VAL A 57 -0.95 -0.60 6.30
N VAL A 58 0.11 -0.18 7.00
CA VAL A 58 1.08 0.80 6.52
C VAL A 58 2.35 0.10 6.07
N LEU A 59 2.72 0.27 4.81
CA LEU A 59 3.99 -0.23 4.25
C LEU A 59 4.88 0.94 3.86
N PRO A 60 6.20 0.86 4.14
CA PRO A 60 7.16 1.83 3.62
C PRO A 60 7.23 1.71 2.10
N TRP A 61 7.42 2.84 1.45
CA TRP A 61 7.58 2.95 0.02
C TRP A 61 8.74 3.90 -0.31
N GLU A 62 8.99 4.13 -1.59
CA GLU A 62 10.12 4.92 -2.07
C GLU A 62 10.14 6.33 -1.48
N GLU A 63 11.34 6.92 -1.34
CA GLU A 63 11.52 8.33 -0.95
C GLU A 63 10.86 8.71 0.38
N GLU A 64 10.95 7.84 1.39
CA GLU A 64 10.35 8.06 2.72
C GLU A 64 8.82 8.23 2.69
N ARG A 65 8.17 7.76 1.62
CA ARG A 65 6.71 7.72 1.50
C ARG A 65 6.17 6.42 2.08
N TYR A 66 4.87 6.40 2.31
CA TYR A 66 4.16 5.24 2.83
C TYR A 66 2.92 4.96 1.97
N LEU A 67 2.59 3.68 1.85
CA LEU A 67 1.32 3.21 1.31
C LEU A 67 0.45 2.75 2.47
N VAL A 68 -0.80 3.18 2.47
CA VAL A 68 -1.81 2.79 3.46
C VAL A 68 -2.85 1.96 2.73
N PHE A 69 -3.10 0.76 3.23
CA PHE A 69 -4.08 -0.17 2.69
C PHE A 69 -5.21 -0.36 3.70
N ASP A 70 -6.42 0.03 3.30
CA ASP A 70 -7.63 -0.19 4.10
C ASP A 70 -8.02 -1.67 3.97
N THR A 71 -8.21 -2.35 5.10
CA THR A 71 -8.55 -3.77 5.15
C THR A 71 -9.69 -4.01 6.13
N THR A 72 -10.60 -4.91 5.76
CA THR A 72 -11.80 -5.32 6.53
C THR A 72 -11.87 -6.84 6.62
#